data_AF-A0A7H4S5M5-F1
#
_entry.id   AF-A0A7H4S5M5-F1
#
_cell.length_a   1.000
_cell.length_b   1.000
_cell.length_c   1.000
_cell.angle_alpha   90.00
_cell.angle_beta   90.00
_cell.angle_gamma   90.00
#
_symmetry.space_group_name_H-M   'P 1'
#
loop_
_entity.id
_entity.type
_entity.pdbx_description
1 polymer ?
#
loop_
_entity_poly.entity_id
_entity_poly.type
_entity_poly.pdbx_seq_one_letter_code
_entity_poly.pdbx_strand_id
1 'polypeptide(L)'
;MDRELNEQVMIERVEMIARLTTEGVCQERDREIALNLIAEIARGNLMKNNSFSVVFAPAPVEQRLKKGGEVRVNITLDKDQKIGQQVVDAFQCELTRRVQSIFPSTRVTVKKGSMTGVELVGFDQESDREALDGILQEVWEDESWR
;
A
#
# COMPACT_ATOMS: atom_id res chain seq x y z
N MET A 1 -43.17 -34.33 26.20
CA MET A 1 -42.33 -34.36 24.99
C MET A 1 -41.82 -32.98 24.62
N ASP A 2 -42.58 -31.89 24.83
CA ASP A 2 -42.16 -30.54 24.42
C ASP A 2 -41.01 -29.91 25.22
N ARG A 3 -40.81 -30.33 26.48
CA ARG A 3 -39.78 -29.76 27.36
C ARG A 3 -38.36 -30.23 27.00
N GLU A 4 -38.20 -31.50 26.66
CA GLU A 4 -36.94 -32.08 26.17
C GLU A 4 -36.52 -31.47 24.83
N LEU A 5 -37.48 -31.27 23.92
CA LEU A 5 -37.22 -30.64 22.62
C LEU A 5 -36.73 -29.20 22.79
N ASN A 6 -37.28 -28.47 23.78
CA ASN A 6 -36.89 -27.09 24.07
C ASN A 6 -35.51 -27.00 24.75
N GLU A 7 -35.18 -27.97 25.60
CA GLU A 7 -33.85 -28.09 26.21
C GLU A 7 -32.79 -28.43 25.16
N GLN A 8 -33.08 -29.35 24.24
CA GLN A 8 -32.19 -29.70 23.13
C GLN A 8 -31.93 -28.52 22.19
N VAL A 9 -32.98 -27.77 21.82
CA VAL A 9 -32.85 -26.57 20.99
C VAL A 9 -32.05 -25.47 21.70
N MET A 10 -32.22 -25.31 23.02
CA MET A 10 -31.39 -24.38 23.78
C MET A 10 -29.93 -24.80 23.79
N ILE A 11 -29.63 -26.09 24.00
CA ILE A 11 -28.26 -26.61 24.00
C ILE A 11 -27.60 -26.42 22.62
N GLU A 12 -28.29 -26.76 21.54
CA GLU A 12 -27.76 -26.59 20.17
C GLU A 12 -27.47 -25.11 19.85
N ARG A 13 -28.34 -24.20 20.30
CA ARG A 13 -28.13 -22.75 20.15
C ARG A 13 -26.95 -22.24 20.97
N VAL A 14 -26.79 -22.71 22.21
CA VAL A 14 -25.66 -22.35 23.07
C VAL A 14 -24.35 -22.87 22.49
N GLU A 15 -24.33 -24.10 21.97
CA GLU A 15 -23.16 -24.68 21.31
C GLU A 15 -22.80 -23.93 20.03
N MET A 16 -23.79 -23.49 19.25
CA MET A 16 -23.57 -22.66 18.07
C MET A 16 -23.03 -21.27 18.44
N ILE A 17 -23.56 -20.63 19.49
CA ILE A 17 -23.06 -19.33 19.99
C ILE A 17 -21.63 -19.48 20.52
N ALA A 18 -21.32 -20.54 21.26
CA ALA A 18 -19.97 -20.82 21.73
C ALA A 18 -19.00 -20.99 20.57
N ARG A 19 -19.35 -21.78 19.55
CA ARG A 19 -18.54 -21.94 18.32
C ARG A 19 -18.31 -20.60 17.63
N LEU A 20 -19.35 -19.84 17.33
CA LEU A 20 -19.27 -18.55 16.63
C LEU A 20 -18.49 -17.48 17.41
N THR A 21 -18.50 -17.52 18.74
CA THR A 21 -17.76 -16.57 19.59
C THR A 21 -16.30 -16.97 19.81
N THR A 22 -15.97 -18.27 19.70
CA THR A 22 -14.59 -18.75 19.63
C THR A 22 -13.98 -18.67 18.23
N GLU A 23 -14.81 -18.73 17.19
CA GLU A 23 -14.40 -18.61 15.78
C GLU A 23 -14.22 -17.14 15.37
N GLY A 24 -13.29 -16.46 16.03
CA GLY A 24 -12.49 -15.40 15.41
C GLY A 24 -11.19 -16.03 14.91
N VAL A 25 -11.20 -16.75 13.79
CA VAL A 25 -10.09 -17.65 13.43
C VAL A 25 -9.16 -17.06 12.38
N CYS A 26 -8.21 -16.23 12.83
CA CYS A 26 -6.85 -16.38 12.32
C CYS A 26 -6.34 -17.70 12.92
N GLN A 27 -6.22 -18.75 12.10
CA GLN A 27 -5.75 -20.04 12.60
C GLN A 27 -4.29 -19.90 13.04
N GLU A 28 -3.83 -20.76 13.96
CA GLU A 28 -2.41 -20.81 14.35
C GLU A 28 -1.50 -21.00 13.11
N ARG A 29 -2.00 -21.69 12.09
CA ARG A 29 -1.38 -21.79 10.76
C ARG A 29 -1.30 -20.47 10.02
N ASP A 30 -2.36 -19.66 10.01
CA ASP A 30 -2.34 -18.35 9.34
C ASP A 30 -1.37 -17.40 10.05
N ARG A 31 -1.28 -17.52 11.38
CA ARG A 31 -0.28 -16.81 12.20
C ARG A 31 1.14 -17.27 11.89
N GLU A 32 1.38 -18.57 11.74
CA GLU A 32 2.68 -19.13 11.36
C GLU A 32 3.09 -18.68 9.96
N ILE A 33 2.17 -18.72 8.99
CA ILE A 33 2.38 -18.23 7.62
C ILE A 33 2.78 -16.75 7.65
N ALA A 34 2.05 -15.90 8.39
CA ALA A 34 2.37 -14.48 8.51
C ALA A 34 3.74 -14.24 9.14
N LEU A 35 4.08 -14.97 10.21
CA LEU A 35 5.38 -14.84 10.89
C LEU A 35 6.54 -15.32 10.01
N ASN A 36 6.35 -16.39 9.25
CA ASN A 36 7.37 -16.87 8.31
C ASN A 36 7.58 -15.87 7.16
N LEU A 37 6.50 -15.27 6.65
CA LEU A 37 6.58 -14.21 5.62
C LEU A 37 7.35 -12.98 6.14
N ILE A 38 7.08 -12.55 7.36
CA ILE A 38 7.78 -11.44 8.03
C ILE A 38 9.27 -11.79 8.21
N ALA A 39 9.59 -13.02 8.60
CA ALA A 39 10.98 -13.46 8.74
C ALA A 39 11.74 -13.49 7.41
N GLU A 40 11.10 -13.91 6.31
CA GLU A 40 11.72 -13.89 4.97
C GLU A 40 11.97 -12.45 4.48
N ILE A 41 11.04 -11.52 4.72
CA ILE A 41 11.21 -10.10 4.43
C ILE A 41 12.35 -9.50 5.27
N ALA A 42 12.38 -9.77 6.58
CA ALA A 42 13.42 -9.28 7.49
C ALA A 42 14.82 -9.83 7.14
N ARG A 43 14.89 -11.04 6.58
CA ARG A 43 16.13 -11.66 6.08
C ARG A 43 16.54 -11.16 4.70
N GLY A 44 15.73 -10.32 4.04
CA GLY A 44 16.03 -9.76 2.72
C GLY A 44 15.83 -10.75 1.56
N ASN A 45 15.11 -11.86 1.78
CA ASN A 45 14.76 -12.80 0.73
C ASN A 45 13.55 -12.27 -0.05
N LEU A 46 13.87 -11.35 -0.96
CA LEU A 46 12.97 -10.78 -1.95
C LEU A 46 12.53 -11.85 -2.96
N MET A 47 11.22 -12.02 -3.15
CA MET A 47 10.64 -12.78 -4.26
C MET A 47 11.16 -12.19 -5.58
N LYS A 48 12.22 -12.80 -6.12
CA LYS A 48 12.74 -12.49 -7.45
C LYS A 48 11.94 -13.28 -8.47
N ASN A 49 11.06 -12.61 -9.21
CA ASN A 49 10.61 -13.10 -10.51
C ASN A 49 11.22 -12.21 -11.60
N ASN A 50 11.40 -12.72 -12.81
CA ASN A 50 12.02 -11.99 -13.94
C ASN A 50 11.25 -10.73 -14.37
N SER A 51 10.11 -10.43 -13.76
CA SER A 51 9.18 -9.38 -14.18
C SER A 51 9.03 -8.22 -13.18
N PHE A 52 9.37 -8.38 -11.89
CA PHE A 52 9.34 -7.28 -10.92
C PHE A 52 10.07 -7.61 -9.61
N SER A 53 10.50 -6.58 -8.87
CA SER A 53 11.13 -6.70 -7.56
C SER A 53 10.52 -5.71 -6.56
N VAL A 54 9.94 -6.20 -5.46
CA VAL A 54 9.32 -5.36 -4.41
C VAL A 54 10.20 -5.32 -3.15
N VAL A 55 11.08 -4.33 -3.02
CA VAL A 55 11.93 -4.17 -1.83
C VAL A 55 11.16 -3.41 -0.74
N PHE A 56 10.85 -4.07 0.37
CA PHE A 56 10.38 -3.40 1.59
C PHE A 56 11.59 -3.08 2.47
N ALA A 57 11.96 -1.80 2.55
CA ALA A 57 12.96 -1.32 3.49
C ALA A 57 12.27 -0.92 4.80
N PRO A 58 12.44 -1.66 5.92
CA PRO A 58 12.07 -1.14 7.22
C PRO A 58 13.05 -0.01 7.56
N ALA A 59 12.56 1.23 7.62
CA ALA A 59 13.36 2.35 8.13
C ALA A 59 13.71 2.09 9.61
N PRO A 60 14.98 2.30 10.03
CA PRO A 60 15.38 2.16 11.44
C PRO A 60 14.51 3.04 12.35
N VAL A 61 14.08 2.47 13.48
CA VAL A 61 13.07 3.02 14.39
C VAL A 61 13.53 4.28 15.18
N GLU A 62 14.66 4.89 14.82
CA GLU A 62 15.28 6.01 15.55
C GLU A 62 15.20 7.38 14.86
N GLN A 63 14.43 7.54 13.77
CA GLN A 63 14.06 8.86 13.26
C GLN A 63 12.56 9.16 13.40
N ARG A 64 11.95 8.73 14.51
CA ARG A 64 10.78 9.43 15.04
C ARG A 64 11.28 10.68 15.75
N LEU A 65 11.39 11.79 15.00
CA LEU A 65 11.22 13.17 15.46
C LEU A 65 11.62 14.15 14.33
N LYS A 66 10.72 14.38 13.38
CA LYS A 66 10.47 15.75 12.91
C LYS A 66 8.96 15.98 12.87
N LYS A 67 8.54 17.05 13.56
CA LYS A 67 7.20 17.61 13.57
C LYS A 67 6.70 17.80 12.12
N GLY A 68 5.49 17.32 11.84
CA GLY A 68 4.82 17.39 10.54
C GLY A 68 5.16 16.17 9.68
N GLY A 69 4.22 15.22 9.57
CA GLY A 69 4.38 14.04 8.70
C GLY A 69 4.63 14.49 7.27
N GLU A 70 5.84 14.24 6.77
CA GLU A 70 6.26 14.68 5.44
C GLU A 70 5.66 13.74 4.39
N VAL A 71 4.57 14.17 3.76
CA VAL A 71 3.88 13.43 2.68
C VAL A 71 4.64 13.62 1.37
N ARG A 72 5.02 12.52 0.70
CA ARG A 72 5.86 12.56 -0.51
C ARG A 72 5.43 11.55 -1.55
N VAL A 73 5.52 11.96 -2.81
CA VAL A 73 5.35 11.12 -4.00
C VAL A 73 6.64 11.17 -4.80
N ASN A 74 7.33 10.04 -4.90
CA ASN A 74 8.53 9.91 -5.71
C ASN A 74 8.23 9.03 -6.92
N ILE A 75 8.48 9.54 -8.12
CA ILE A 75 8.35 8.79 -9.36
C ILE A 75 9.73 8.60 -9.98
N THR A 76 10.01 7.37 -10.36
CA THR A 76 11.16 7.04 -11.19
C THR A 76 10.64 6.67 -12.57
N LEU A 77 11.14 7.33 -13.61
CA LEU A 77 10.90 6.98 -15.01
C LEU A 77 12.12 6.23 -15.53
N ASP A 78 11.89 5.16 -16.29
CA ASP A 78 12.99 4.43 -16.92
C ASP A 78 13.77 5.32 -17.90
N LYS A 79 15.08 5.45 -17.66
CA LYS A 79 16.00 6.23 -18.49
C LYS A 79 16.11 5.68 -19.92
N ASP A 80 15.87 4.39 -20.11
CA ASP A 80 15.99 3.73 -21.41
C ASP A 80 14.82 4.08 -22.35
N GLN A 81 13.74 4.68 -21.83
CA GLN A 81 12.63 5.23 -22.61
C GLN A 81 12.99 6.53 -23.36
N LYS A 82 14.21 7.06 -23.20
CA LYS A 82 14.70 8.27 -23.89
C LYS A 82 13.79 9.50 -23.75
N ILE A 83 13.07 9.62 -22.63
CA ILE A 83 12.21 10.77 -22.33
C ILE A 83 13.09 12.02 -22.17
N GLY A 84 12.75 13.11 -22.87
CA GLY A 84 13.46 14.39 -22.77
C GLY A 84 13.33 15.01 -21.37
N GLN A 85 14.36 15.74 -20.90
CA GLN A 85 14.30 16.37 -19.57
C GLN A 85 13.13 17.37 -19.45
N GLN A 86 12.85 18.12 -20.52
CA GLN A 86 11.70 19.03 -20.59
C GLN A 86 10.37 18.31 -20.31
N VAL A 87 10.17 17.11 -20.85
CA VAL A 87 8.97 16.30 -20.61
C VAL A 87 8.91 15.83 -19.15
N VAL A 88 10.06 15.45 -18.56
CA VAL A 88 10.12 15.09 -17.14
C VAL A 88 9.76 16.27 -16.23
N ASP A 89 10.30 17.45 -16.54
CA ASP A 89 10.03 18.67 -15.77
C ASP A 89 8.56 19.10 -15.91
N ALA A 90 8.00 19.04 -17.12
CA ALA A 90 6.60 19.32 -17.37
C ALA A 90 5.67 18.33 -16.64
N PHE A 91 5.99 17.03 -16.69
CA PHE A 91 5.25 15.99 -15.97
C PHE A 91 5.27 16.24 -14.47
N GLN A 92 6.45 16.54 -13.90
CA GLN A 92 6.57 16.87 -12.49
C GLN A 92 5.71 18.09 -12.12
N CYS A 93 5.72 19.14 -12.94
CA CYS A 93 4.92 20.34 -12.69
C CYS A 93 3.41 20.05 -12.69
N GLU A 94 2.90 19.36 -13.70
CA GLU A 94 1.46 19.05 -13.79
C GLU A 94 1.03 18.10 -12.66
N LEU A 95 1.82 17.06 -12.40
CA LEU A 95 1.52 16.14 -11.32
C LEU A 95 1.57 16.85 -9.96
N THR A 96 2.54 17.72 -9.73
CA THR A 96 2.61 18.55 -8.51
C THR A 96 1.35 19.37 -8.35
N ARG A 97 0.87 20.00 -9.43
CA ARG A 97 -0.34 20.83 -9.42
C ARG A 97 -1.58 20.03 -9.03
N ARG A 98 -1.82 18.86 -9.63
CA ARG A 98 -3.00 18.03 -9.34
C ARG A 98 -2.93 17.41 -7.94
N VAL A 99 -1.77 16.87 -7.58
CA VAL A 99 -1.57 16.27 -6.24
C VAL A 99 -1.75 17.33 -5.15
N GLN A 100 -1.19 18.53 -5.30
CA GLN A 100 -1.34 19.59 -4.29
C GLN A 100 -2.75 20.18 -4.22
N SER A 101 -3.59 19.99 -5.25
CA SER A 101 -5.00 20.36 -5.19
C SER A 101 -5.79 19.52 -4.19
N ILE A 102 -5.36 18.28 -3.93
CA ILE A 102 -6.02 17.35 -3.00
C ILE A 102 -5.21 17.21 -1.70
N PHE A 103 -3.88 17.20 -1.81
CA PHE A 103 -2.93 17.04 -0.71
C PHE A 103 -1.92 18.22 -0.68
N PRO A 104 -2.29 19.40 -0.13
CA PRO A 104 -1.53 20.65 -0.29
C PRO A 104 -0.10 20.64 0.26
N SER A 105 0.20 19.73 1.19
CA SER A 105 1.52 19.63 1.83
C SER A 105 2.44 18.59 1.18
N THR A 106 1.98 17.94 0.10
CA THR A 106 2.72 16.85 -0.55
C THR A 106 3.86 17.38 -1.41
N ARG A 107 5.05 16.81 -1.23
CA ARG A 107 6.18 17.02 -2.15
C ARG A 107 6.20 15.94 -3.22
N VAL A 108 6.16 16.35 -4.47
CA VAL A 108 6.29 15.47 -5.64
C VAL A 108 7.71 15.58 -6.19
N THR A 109 8.31 14.46 -6.58
CA THR A 109 9.63 14.42 -7.21
C THR A 109 9.62 13.39 -8.33
N VAL A 110 10.07 13.77 -9.53
CA VAL A 110 10.22 12.87 -10.67
C VAL A 110 11.70 12.81 -11.05
N LYS A 111 12.23 11.59 -11.18
CA LYS A 111 13.61 11.35 -11.59
C LYS A 111 13.69 10.26 -12.65
N LYS A 112 14.81 10.19 -13.37
CA LYS A 112 15.12 9.06 -14.26
C LYS A 112 15.91 8.00 -13.51
N GLY A 113 15.64 6.73 -13.77
CA GLY A 113 16.31 5.60 -13.12
C GLY A 113 16.38 4.36 -14.00
N SER A 114 16.70 3.22 -13.41
CA SER A 114 16.86 1.96 -14.16
C SER A 114 15.54 1.22 -14.43
N MET A 115 14.46 1.58 -13.73
CA MET A 115 13.16 0.95 -13.84
C MET A 115 12.11 1.99 -13.46
N THR A 116 10.96 1.97 -14.13
CA THR A 116 9.82 2.81 -13.77
C THR A 116 9.23 2.34 -12.44
N GLY A 117 8.94 3.27 -11.53
CA GLY A 117 8.36 2.94 -10.23
C GLY A 117 7.80 4.16 -9.51
N VAL A 118 6.87 3.91 -8.60
CA VAL A 118 6.22 4.92 -7.76
C VAL A 118 6.45 4.56 -6.29
N GLU A 119 6.91 5.51 -5.50
CA GLU A 119 7.10 5.38 -4.06
C GLU A 119 6.27 6.46 -3.35
N LEU A 120 5.41 6.02 -2.44
CA LEU A 120 4.51 6.86 -1.66
C LEU A 120 4.94 6.83 -0.20
N VAL A 121 5.16 8.00 0.39
CA VAL A 121 5.56 8.15 1.81
C VAL A 121 4.52 8.99 2.53
N GLY A 122 4.02 8.50 3.66
CA GLY A 122 3.03 9.21 4.48
C GLY A 122 1.57 9.05 4.01
N PHE A 123 1.29 8.09 3.11
CA PHE A 123 -0.06 7.73 2.66
C PHE A 123 -0.51 6.41 3.34
N ASP A 124 -1.05 6.55 4.54
CA ASP A 124 -1.41 5.41 5.40
C ASP A 124 -2.82 4.85 5.08
N GLN A 125 -3.71 5.66 4.51
CA GLN A 125 -5.06 5.24 4.14
C GLN A 125 -5.12 4.74 2.70
N GLU A 126 -5.89 3.69 2.47
CA GLU A 126 -6.09 3.10 1.14
C GLU A 126 -6.82 4.07 0.19
N SER A 127 -7.82 4.81 0.69
CA SER A 127 -8.50 5.86 -0.07
C SER A 127 -7.56 6.94 -0.60
N ASP A 128 -6.53 7.30 0.17
CA ASP A 128 -5.56 8.32 -0.25
C ASP A 128 -4.67 7.78 -1.37
N ARG A 129 -4.36 6.47 -1.34
CA ARG A 129 -3.61 5.78 -2.40
C ARG A 129 -4.42 5.65 -3.67
N GLU A 130 -5.70 5.27 -3.56
CA GLU A 130 -6.63 5.19 -4.70
C GLU A 130 -6.80 6.56 -5.37
N ALA A 131 -6.95 7.63 -4.58
CA ALA A 131 -7.04 8.99 -5.11
C ALA A 131 -5.76 9.41 -5.86
N LEU A 132 -4.59 9.05 -5.33
CA LEU A 132 -3.32 9.30 -6.01
C LEU A 132 -3.15 8.49 -7.29
N ASP A 133 -3.57 7.22 -7.29
CA ASP A 133 -3.50 6.35 -8.47
C ASP A 133 -4.36 6.93 -9.61
N GLY A 134 -5.57 7.39 -9.27
CA GLY A 134 -6.43 8.11 -10.20
C GLY A 134 -5.78 9.37 -10.77
N ILE A 135 -5.15 10.20 -9.94
CA ILE A 135 -4.42 11.40 -10.41
C ILE A 135 -3.25 11.00 -11.33
N LEU A 136 -2.47 9.98 -10.96
CA LEU A 136 -1.32 9.55 -11.74
C LEU A 136 -1.74 9.05 -13.12
N GLN A 137 -2.80 8.26 -13.19
CA GLN A 137 -3.35 7.76 -14.44
C GLN A 137 -3.89 8.93 -15.29
N GLU A 138 -4.67 9.82 -14.70
CA GLU A 138 -5.26 10.96 -15.42
C GLU A 138 -4.19 11.91 -15.98
N VAL A 139 -3.15 12.22 -15.20
CA VAL A 139 -2.04 13.06 -15.69
C VAL A 139 -1.24 12.34 -16.75
N TRP A 140 -1.00 11.03 -16.63
CA TRP A 140 -0.22 10.29 -17.60
C TRP A 140 -0.93 10.15 -18.96
N GLU A 141 -2.24 9.94 -18.94
CA GLU A 141 -3.07 9.81 -20.15
C GLU A 141 -3.37 11.16 -20.81
N ASP A 142 -3.43 12.24 -20.03
CA ASP A 142 -3.63 13.59 -20.53
C ASP A 142 -2.36 14.11 -21.21
N GLU A 143 -2.36 14.23 -22.54
CA GLU A 143 -1.21 14.78 -23.28
C GLU A 143 -1.14 16.32 -23.27
N SER A 144 -2.09 17.03 -22.65
CA SER A 144 -2.19 18.50 -22.75
C SER A 144 -1.04 19.28 -22.10
N TRP A 145 -0.28 18.66 -21.20
CA TRP A 145 0.88 19.27 -20.54
C TRP A 145 2.22 18.99 -21.24
N ARG A 146 2.21 18.19 -22.31
CA ARG A 146 3.42 17.70 -23.01
C ARG A 146 3.93 18.63 -24.10
#